data_AF-A0A2S7UVK0-F1
#
_entry.id   AF-A0A2S7UVK0-F1
#
_cell.length_a   1.000
_cell.length_b   1.000
_cell.length_c   1.000
_cell.angle_alpha   90.00
_cell.angle_beta   90.00
_cell.angle_gamma   90.00
#
_symmetry.space_group_name_H-M   'P 1'
#
loop_
_entity.id
_entity.type
_entity.pdbx_description
1 polymer ?
#
loop_
_entity_poly.entity_id
_entity_poly.type
_entity_poly.pdbx_seq_one_letter_code
_entity_poly.pdbx_strand_id
1 'polypeptide(L)'
;MDSSVLPITVIVAISLFVIKEAVELYRRIMANRHKIAAIKKLLSSEIEKNNWVVKSLQRHLNGIQDGWYKSEYIIANTYPKGVRLEEKRSDGGGGGSPIFEVSTSVFDKIVFELPVLDADLFALAETAYEGVAEIKHITDSLIENITNKVNHISPDFMIAFCEYALDELNNSHTSLCSLYLKCTGNELTSHKLRTYT
;
A
#
# COMPACT_ATOMS: atom_id res chain seq x y z
N MET A 1 60.25 19.60 -33.53
CA MET A 1 59.10 18.75 -33.14
C MET A 1 58.88 19.04 -31.68
N ASP A 2 58.08 20.07 -31.41
CA ASP A 2 57.94 20.61 -30.07
C ASP A 2 56.91 19.77 -29.33
N SER A 3 57.41 18.88 -28.48
CA SER A 3 56.59 18.16 -27.53
C SER A 3 55.94 19.19 -26.60
N SER A 4 54.68 19.55 -26.87
CA SER A 4 53.87 20.33 -25.94
C SER A 4 53.55 19.48 -24.70
N VAL A 5 54.55 19.35 -23.82
CA VAL A 5 54.40 18.71 -22.53
C VAL A 5 53.57 19.65 -21.67
N LEU A 6 52.36 19.23 -21.30
CA LEU A 6 51.52 19.99 -20.38
C LEU A 6 52.31 20.26 -19.09
N PRO A 7 52.23 21.48 -18.51
CA PRO A 7 52.86 21.77 -17.24
C PRO A 7 52.44 20.74 -16.20
N ILE A 8 53.39 20.24 -15.40
CA ILE A 8 53.14 19.21 -14.39
C ILE A 8 51.98 19.61 -13.46
N THR A 9 51.84 20.91 -13.18
CA THR A 9 50.74 21.48 -12.40
C THR A 9 49.36 21.22 -13.01
N VAL A 10 49.22 21.29 -14.34
CA VAL A 10 47.98 20.99 -15.08
C VAL A 10 47.64 19.51 -14.96
N ILE A 11 48.64 18.63 -15.10
CA ILE A 11 48.45 17.18 -14.97
C ILE A 11 47.98 16.83 -13.55
N VAL A 12 48.61 17.43 -12.53
CA VAL A 12 48.21 17.23 -11.12
C VAL A 12 46.80 17.76 -10.86
N ALA A 13 46.44 18.94 -11.38
CA ALA A 13 45.10 19.50 -11.21
C ALA A 13 44.01 18.62 -11.85
N ILE A 14 44.23 18.13 -13.08
CA ILE A 14 43.32 17.21 -13.76
C ILE A 14 43.19 15.91 -12.97
N SER A 15 44.31 15.35 -12.49
CA SER A 15 44.32 14.11 -11.71
C SER A 15 43.52 14.26 -10.41
N LEU A 16 43.72 15.35 -9.68
CA LEU A 16 42.95 15.65 -8.46
C LEU A 16 41.46 15.86 -8.75
N PHE A 17 41.12 16.51 -9.85
CA PHE A 17 39.73 16.69 -10.27
C PHE A 17 39.06 15.34 -10.57
N VAL A 18 39.72 14.46 -11.31
CA VAL A 18 39.21 13.12 -11.63
C VAL A 18 39.04 12.27 -10.37
N ILE A 19 40.03 12.29 -9.46
CA ILE A 19 39.94 11.56 -8.18
C ILE A 19 38.76 12.09 -7.35
N LYS A 20 38.61 13.42 -7.26
CA LYS A 20 37.50 14.04 -6.53
C LYS A 20 36.15 13.61 -7.11
N GLU A 21 35.98 13.69 -8.43
CA GLU A 21 34.73 13.32 -9.10
C GLU A 21 34.41 11.83 -8.89
N ALA A 22 35.42 10.96 -8.95
CA ALA A 22 35.25 9.53 -8.66
C ALA A 22 34.80 9.27 -7.21
N VAL A 23 35.38 9.97 -6.24
CA VAL A 23 34.98 9.88 -4.82
C VAL A 23 33.56 10.42 -4.61
N GLU A 24 33.21 11.53 -5.25
CA GLU A 24 31.86 12.11 -5.17
C GLU A 24 30.81 11.18 -5.81
N LEU A 25 31.12 10.58 -6.94
CA LEU A 25 30.29 9.58 -7.60
C LEU A 25 30.08 8.36 -6.70
N TYR A 26 31.16 7.82 -6.12
CA TYR A 26 31.08 6.69 -5.20
C TYR A 26 30.19 7.01 -3.99
N ARG A 27 30.38 8.19 -3.37
CA ARG A 27 29.57 8.64 -2.25
C ARG A 27 28.10 8.77 -2.63
N ARG A 28 27.80 9.28 -3.83
CA ARG A 28 26.43 9.41 -4.35
C ARG A 28 25.78 8.04 -4.56
N ILE A 29 26.49 7.08 -5.14
CA ILE A 29 26.00 5.70 -5.35
C ILE A 29 25.68 5.04 -4.00
N MET A 30 26.59 5.14 -3.03
CA MET A 30 26.39 4.57 -1.70
C MET A 30 25.20 5.21 -0.98
N ALA A 31 25.05 6.53 -1.04
CA ALA A 31 23.91 7.24 -0.47
C ALA A 31 22.57 6.80 -1.10
N ASN A 32 22.52 6.69 -2.44
CA ASN A 32 21.33 6.23 -3.15
C ASN A 32 20.96 4.79 -2.75
N ARG A 33 21.95 3.89 -2.64
CA ARG A 33 21.72 2.51 -2.20
C ARG A 33 21.09 2.45 -0.81
N HIS A 34 21.61 3.23 0.14
CA HIS A 34 21.03 3.29 1.49
C HIS A 34 19.61 3.88 1.49
N LYS A 35 19.37 4.90 0.66
CA LYS A 35 18.04 5.51 0.52
C LYS A 35 17.02 4.53 -0.05
N ILE A 36 17.37 3.79 -1.10
CA ILE A 36 16.52 2.74 -1.68
C ILE A 36 16.22 1.66 -0.64
N ALA A 37 17.21 1.21 0.12
CA ALA A 37 17.00 0.21 1.18
C ALA A 37 16.02 0.70 2.26
N ALA A 38 16.11 1.97 2.66
CA ALA A 38 15.18 2.58 3.60
C ALA A 38 13.75 2.65 3.02
N ILE A 39 13.61 3.08 1.77
CA ILE A 39 12.32 3.15 1.06
C ILE A 39 11.68 1.76 0.98
N LYS A 40 12.42 0.73 0.57
CA LYS A 40 11.93 -0.66 0.50
C LYS A 40 11.38 -1.13 1.85
N LYS A 41 12.06 -0.80 2.95
CA LYS A 41 11.63 -1.15 4.30
C LYS A 41 10.35 -0.42 4.73
N LEU A 42 10.22 0.85 4.34
CA LEU A 42 9.01 1.63 4.62
C LEU A 42 7.82 1.11 3.81
N LEU A 43 8.01 0.87 2.51
CA LEU A 43 7.02 0.31 1.60
C LEU A 43 6.56 -1.07 2.07
N SER A 44 7.48 -1.98 2.39
CA SER A 44 7.11 -3.32 2.86
C SER A 44 6.28 -3.24 4.15
N SER A 45 6.65 -2.34 5.07
CA SER A 45 5.87 -2.13 6.30
C SER A 45 4.51 -1.52 6.05
N GLU A 46 4.35 -0.67 5.03
CA GLU A 46 3.04 -0.10 4.66
C GLU A 46 2.15 -1.17 4.03
N ILE A 47 2.71 -1.99 3.14
CA ILE A 47 2.02 -3.13 2.51
C ILE A 47 1.55 -4.12 3.58
N GLU A 48 2.36 -4.45 4.59
CA GLU A 48 1.95 -5.34 5.68
C GLU A 48 0.77 -4.79 6.49
N LYS A 49 0.64 -3.47 6.63
CA LYS A 49 -0.53 -2.84 7.26
C LYS A 49 -1.76 -2.98 6.38
N ASN A 50 -1.61 -2.71 5.09
CA ASN A 50 -2.73 -2.79 4.13
C ASN A 50 -3.15 -4.24 3.87
N ASN A 51 -2.24 -5.22 3.99
CA ASN A 51 -2.57 -6.64 3.91
C ASN A 51 -3.55 -7.06 5.03
N TRP A 52 -3.49 -6.43 6.21
CA TRP A 52 -4.49 -6.69 7.24
C TRP A 52 -5.87 -6.14 6.83
N VAL A 53 -5.90 -4.95 6.22
CA VAL A 53 -7.14 -4.36 5.69
C VAL A 53 -7.75 -5.29 4.64
N VAL A 54 -6.95 -5.76 3.68
CA VAL A 54 -7.38 -6.72 2.64
C VAL A 54 -8.01 -7.97 3.25
N LYS A 55 -7.30 -8.64 4.17
CA LYS A 55 -7.81 -9.85 4.84
C LYS A 55 -9.10 -9.59 5.62
N SER A 56 -9.23 -8.42 6.23
CA SER A 56 -10.43 -8.03 6.96
C SER A 56 -11.60 -7.78 6.01
N LEU A 57 -11.37 -7.02 4.93
CA LEU A 57 -12.38 -6.72 3.92
C LEU A 57 -12.87 -7.99 3.21
N GLN A 58 -11.97 -8.90 2.82
CA GLN A 58 -12.35 -10.20 2.26
C GLN A 58 -13.30 -10.95 3.19
N ARG A 59 -13.02 -10.96 4.51
CA ARG A 59 -13.90 -11.61 5.48
C ARG A 59 -15.27 -10.93 5.55
N HIS A 60 -15.30 -9.59 5.58
CA HIS A 60 -16.54 -8.82 5.64
C HIS A 60 -17.39 -8.99 4.39
N LEU A 61 -16.78 -8.89 3.19
CA LEU A 61 -17.47 -9.02 1.91
C LEU A 61 -18.06 -10.42 1.73
N ASN A 62 -17.29 -11.48 2.00
CA ASN A 62 -17.81 -12.85 1.97
C ASN A 62 -18.95 -13.05 2.98
N GLY A 63 -18.77 -12.55 4.21
CA GLY A 63 -19.78 -12.67 5.26
C GLY A 63 -21.08 -11.95 4.91
N ILE A 64 -21.01 -10.79 4.24
CA ILE A 64 -22.16 -10.04 3.75
C ILE A 64 -22.82 -10.77 2.58
N GLN A 65 -22.04 -11.22 1.60
CA GLN A 65 -22.55 -11.92 0.42
C GLN A 65 -23.37 -13.17 0.82
N ASP A 66 -22.87 -13.96 1.78
CA ASP A 66 -23.55 -15.17 2.26
C ASP A 66 -24.74 -14.88 3.21
N GLY A 67 -24.65 -13.78 3.96
CA GLY A 67 -25.50 -13.49 5.12
C GLY A 67 -26.52 -12.38 4.94
N TRP A 68 -26.50 -11.63 3.82
CA TRP A 68 -27.30 -10.41 3.65
C TRP A 68 -28.79 -10.58 3.93
N TYR A 69 -29.37 -11.70 3.52
CA TYR A 69 -30.80 -12.00 3.72
C TYR A 69 -31.17 -12.42 5.14
N LYS A 70 -30.19 -12.82 5.96
CA LYS A 70 -30.40 -13.47 7.27
C LYS A 70 -29.98 -12.60 8.45
N SER A 71 -29.21 -11.55 8.15
CA SER A 71 -28.51 -10.74 9.13
C SER A 71 -28.67 -9.25 8.84
N GLU A 72 -28.88 -8.48 9.90
CA GLU A 72 -28.80 -7.03 9.86
C GLU A 72 -27.36 -6.59 10.10
N TYR A 73 -26.76 -5.94 9.10
CA TYR A 73 -25.45 -5.29 9.21
C TYR A 73 -25.58 -3.82 9.60
N ILE A 74 -24.77 -3.39 10.56
CA ILE A 74 -24.72 -2.02 11.11
C ILE A 74 -23.26 -1.56 11.22
N ILE A 75 -23.00 -0.29 10.91
CA ILE A 75 -21.71 0.36 11.19
C ILE A 75 -21.76 1.06 12.55
N ALA A 76 -20.89 0.65 13.46
CA ALA A 76 -20.69 1.31 14.76
C ALA A 76 -19.39 2.12 14.76
N ASN A 77 -19.50 3.41 15.09
CA ASN A 77 -18.35 4.32 15.23
C ASN A 77 -17.68 4.13 16.60
N THR A 78 -17.05 2.97 16.81
CA THR A 78 -16.46 2.59 18.09
C THR A 78 -15.01 3.07 18.26
N TYR A 79 -14.33 3.51 17.19
CA TYR A 79 -12.89 3.83 17.22
C TYR A 79 -12.55 5.21 16.63
N PRO A 80 -11.47 5.89 17.09
CA PRO A 80 -11.06 7.18 16.55
C PRO A 80 -10.61 7.15 15.08
N LYS A 81 -10.11 6.00 14.60
CA LYS A 81 -9.54 5.81 13.25
C LYS A 81 -10.04 4.52 12.59
N GLY A 82 -11.34 4.29 12.65
CA GLY A 82 -11.96 3.13 12.04
C GLY A 82 -13.38 2.92 12.51
N VAL A 83 -14.08 2.03 11.83
CA VAL A 83 -15.45 1.66 12.18
C VAL A 83 -15.51 0.19 12.53
N ARG A 84 -16.56 -0.23 13.22
CA ARG A 84 -16.85 -1.63 13.51
C ARG A 84 -18.06 -2.05 12.69
N LEU A 85 -17.90 -3.13 11.94
CA LEU A 85 -19.04 -3.79 11.30
C LEU A 85 -19.65 -4.74 12.32
N GLU A 86 -20.94 -4.57 12.59
CA GLU A 86 -21.72 -5.46 13.44
C GLU A 86 -22.73 -6.24 12.61
N GLU A 87 -22.76 -7.55 12.79
CA GLU A 87 -23.75 -8.47 12.24
C GLU A 87 -24.70 -8.87 13.39
N LYS A 88 -26.00 -8.58 13.20
CA LYS A 88 -27.07 -9.08 14.07
C LYS A 88 -27.86 -10.14 13.31
N ARG A 89 -27.77 -11.38 13.78
CA ARG A 89 -28.48 -12.50 13.16
C ARG A 89 -29.89 -12.62 13.72
N SER A 90 -30.77 -13.17 12.91
CA SER A 90 -32.18 -13.39 13.28
C SER A 90 -32.37 -14.35 14.48
N ASP A 91 -31.37 -15.19 14.78
CA ASP A 91 -31.37 -16.14 15.91
C ASP A 91 -30.92 -15.50 17.25
N GLY A 92 -30.70 -14.19 17.28
CA GLY A 92 -30.18 -13.47 18.44
C GLY A 92 -28.67 -13.60 18.63
N GLY A 93 -27.99 -14.36 17.77
CA GLY A 93 -26.54 -14.38 17.65
C GLY A 93 -26.02 -13.13 16.94
N GLY A 94 -24.73 -12.90 17.06
CA GLY A 94 -24.10 -11.77 16.38
C GLY A 94 -22.61 -11.74 16.60
N GLY A 95 -21.95 -10.95 15.77
CA GLY A 95 -20.53 -10.74 15.82
C GLY A 95 -20.21 -9.35 15.35
N GLY A 96 -19.06 -8.83 15.77
CA GLY A 96 -18.57 -7.59 15.21
C GLY A 96 -17.07 -7.64 15.06
N SER A 97 -16.59 -7.10 13.95
CA SER A 97 -15.16 -6.98 13.72
C SER A 97 -14.85 -5.63 13.08
N PRO A 98 -13.66 -5.10 13.34
CA PRO A 98 -13.32 -3.77 12.85
C PRO A 98 -13.10 -3.74 11.34
N ILE A 99 -13.32 -2.56 10.78
CA ILE A 99 -12.86 -2.15 9.45
C ILE A 99 -11.72 -1.16 9.68
N PHE A 100 -10.52 -1.55 9.26
CA PHE A 100 -9.32 -0.76 9.43
C PHE A 100 -9.18 0.27 8.31
N GLU A 101 -8.75 1.49 8.66
CA GLU A 101 -8.44 2.54 7.70
C GLU A 101 -7.33 2.11 6.72
N VAL A 102 -7.44 2.44 5.44
CA VAL A 102 -6.37 2.18 4.46
C VAL A 102 -5.25 3.21 4.62
N SER A 103 -3.97 2.78 4.57
CA SER A 103 -2.83 3.70 4.74
C SER A 103 -2.10 3.96 3.42
N THR A 104 -1.99 5.24 3.06
CA THR A 104 -1.24 5.74 1.89
C THR A 104 0.03 6.50 2.25
N SER A 105 0.26 6.71 3.56
CA SER A 105 1.21 7.69 4.10
C SER A 105 2.65 7.57 3.61
N VAL A 106 3.10 6.35 3.29
CA VAL A 106 4.44 6.12 2.75
C VAL A 106 4.49 6.43 1.27
N PHE A 107 3.48 6.01 0.49
CA PHE A 107 3.41 6.27 -0.95
C PHE A 107 3.41 7.77 -1.24
N ASP A 108 2.59 8.53 -0.51
CA ASP A 108 2.46 9.99 -0.66
C ASP A 108 3.81 10.71 -0.43
N LYS A 109 4.66 10.17 0.45
CA LYS A 109 5.95 10.78 0.81
C LYS A 109 7.08 10.46 -0.17
N ILE A 110 7.04 9.30 -0.81
CA ILE A 110 8.15 8.82 -1.66
C ILE A 110 7.91 9.06 -3.15
N VAL A 111 6.70 9.46 -3.56
CA VAL A 111 6.27 9.60 -4.96
C VAL A 111 7.22 10.47 -5.81
N PHE A 112 7.78 11.52 -5.23
CA PHE A 112 8.70 12.41 -5.94
C PHE A 112 10.16 11.96 -5.91
N GLU A 113 10.54 11.15 -4.91
CA GLU A 113 11.93 10.75 -4.71
C GLU A 113 12.26 9.43 -5.40
N LEU A 114 11.30 8.51 -5.42
CA LEU A 114 11.50 7.15 -5.92
C LEU A 114 11.81 7.07 -7.43
N PRO A 115 11.16 7.85 -8.33
CA PRO A 115 11.47 7.81 -9.77
C PRO A 115 12.93 8.14 -10.09
N VAL A 116 13.52 9.05 -9.30
CA VAL A 116 14.91 9.50 -9.48
C VAL A 116 15.91 8.44 -8.98
N LEU A 117 15.50 7.60 -8.04
CA LEU A 117 16.36 6.62 -7.38
C LEU A 117 16.30 5.25 -8.06
N ASP A 118 15.10 4.79 -8.42
CA ASP A 118 14.85 3.45 -8.96
C ASP A 118 13.52 3.45 -9.73
N ALA A 119 13.61 3.59 -11.06
CA ALA A 119 12.45 3.67 -11.95
C ALA A 119 11.61 2.37 -11.96
N ASP A 120 12.27 1.22 -11.88
CA ASP A 120 11.57 -0.08 -11.84
C ASP A 120 10.78 -0.25 -10.53
N LEU A 121 11.39 0.16 -9.40
CA LEU A 121 10.72 0.16 -8.11
C LEU A 121 9.59 1.19 -8.06
N PHE A 122 9.75 2.34 -8.74
CA PHE A 122 8.71 3.34 -8.85
C PHE A 122 7.47 2.81 -9.60
N ALA A 123 7.65 2.18 -10.77
CA ALA A 123 6.53 1.63 -11.53
C ALA A 123 5.70 0.63 -10.71
N LEU A 124 6.36 -0.27 -9.96
CA LEU A 124 5.68 -1.19 -9.05
C LEU A 124 5.00 -0.46 -7.88
N ALA A 125 5.61 0.60 -7.37
CA ALA A 125 5.05 1.40 -6.29
C ALA A 125 3.81 2.19 -6.73
N GLU A 126 3.79 2.69 -7.97
CA GLU A 126 2.65 3.36 -8.58
C GLU A 126 1.46 2.41 -8.74
N THR A 127 1.65 1.24 -9.35
CA THR A 127 0.58 0.23 -9.49
C THR A 127 0.04 -0.24 -8.13
N ALA A 128 0.93 -0.42 -7.14
CA ALA A 128 0.50 -0.76 -5.80
C ALA A 128 -0.26 0.40 -5.12
N TYR A 129 0.12 1.65 -5.37
CA TYR A 129 -0.55 2.82 -4.83
C TYR A 129 -1.98 2.96 -5.37
N GLU A 130 -2.17 2.74 -6.67
CA GLU A 130 -3.50 2.66 -7.29
C GLU A 130 -4.33 1.54 -6.65
N GLY A 131 -3.76 0.35 -6.46
CA GLY A 131 -4.43 -0.74 -5.74
C GLY A 131 -4.81 -0.38 -4.30
N VAL A 132 -3.97 0.39 -3.59
CA VAL A 132 -4.32 0.91 -2.25
C VAL A 132 -5.49 1.89 -2.33
N ALA A 133 -5.53 2.75 -3.34
CA ALA A 133 -6.64 3.68 -3.55
C ALA A 133 -7.95 2.93 -3.82
N GLU A 134 -7.92 1.86 -4.63
CA GLU A 134 -9.10 1.01 -4.87
C GLU A 134 -9.56 0.28 -3.60
N ILE A 135 -8.65 -0.26 -2.80
CA ILE A 135 -8.99 -0.84 -1.49
C ILE A 135 -9.69 0.20 -0.60
N LYS A 136 -9.22 1.45 -0.63
CA LYS A 136 -9.86 2.54 0.11
C LYS A 136 -11.26 2.82 -0.42
N HIS A 137 -11.42 2.92 -1.74
CA HIS A 137 -12.70 3.16 -2.37
C HIS A 137 -13.73 2.04 -2.07
N ILE A 138 -13.31 0.77 -2.11
CA ILE A 138 -14.14 -0.38 -1.70
C ILE A 138 -14.55 -0.25 -0.23
N THR A 139 -13.61 0.13 0.65
CA THR A 139 -13.87 0.30 2.08
C THR A 139 -14.91 1.39 2.32
N ASP A 140 -14.72 2.56 1.70
CA ASP A 140 -15.62 3.69 1.83
C ASP A 140 -17.01 3.36 1.29
N SER A 141 -17.08 2.72 0.10
CA SER A 141 -18.34 2.29 -0.52
C SER A 141 -19.10 1.27 0.33
N LEU A 142 -18.39 0.31 0.94
CA LEU A 142 -18.99 -0.66 1.86
C LEU A 142 -19.61 0.03 3.07
N ILE A 143 -18.87 0.96 3.70
CA ILE A 143 -19.36 1.72 4.85
C ILE A 143 -20.59 2.55 4.44
N GLU A 144 -20.50 3.27 3.33
CA GLU A 144 -21.59 4.11 2.82
C GLU A 144 -22.85 3.28 2.54
N ASN A 145 -22.72 2.16 1.83
CA ASN A 145 -23.84 1.27 1.52
C ASN A 145 -24.53 0.73 2.79
N ILE A 146 -23.75 0.40 3.84
CA ILE A 146 -24.34 -0.11 5.09
C ILE A 146 -24.95 1.02 5.93
N THR A 147 -24.33 2.20 5.98
CA THR A 147 -24.82 3.36 6.74
C THR A 147 -26.07 3.97 6.10
N ASN A 148 -26.08 4.11 4.77
CA ASN A 148 -27.18 4.71 4.00
C ASN A 148 -28.27 3.70 3.61
N LYS A 149 -28.38 2.58 4.34
CA LYS A 149 -29.39 1.51 4.18
C LYS A 149 -30.85 1.98 4.11
N VAL A 150 -31.12 3.26 4.36
CA VAL A 150 -32.41 3.79 4.79
C VAL A 150 -33.48 3.77 3.69
N ASN A 151 -33.23 3.55 2.39
CA ASN A 151 -34.38 3.40 1.46
C ASN A 151 -34.29 2.49 0.21
N HIS A 152 -33.15 2.19 -0.43
CA HIS A 152 -33.22 1.56 -1.79
C HIS A 152 -32.13 0.55 -2.16
N ILE A 153 -31.35 0.03 -1.22
CA ILE A 153 -30.34 -0.97 -1.59
C ILE A 153 -31.01 -2.33 -1.70
N SER A 154 -31.23 -2.78 -2.94
CA SER A 154 -31.75 -4.13 -3.17
C SER A 154 -30.73 -5.18 -2.69
N PRO A 155 -31.20 -6.33 -2.19
CA PRO A 155 -30.31 -7.44 -1.88
C PRO A 155 -29.41 -7.85 -3.05
N ASP A 156 -29.95 -7.86 -4.27
CA ASP A 156 -29.20 -8.17 -5.48
C ASP A 156 -28.06 -7.17 -5.73
N PHE A 157 -28.28 -5.88 -5.45
CA PHE A 157 -27.22 -4.87 -5.55
C PHE A 157 -26.07 -5.17 -4.58
N MET A 158 -26.37 -5.50 -3.33
CA MET A 158 -25.29 -5.76 -2.35
C MET A 158 -24.49 -7.00 -2.69
N ILE A 159 -25.14 -8.04 -3.21
CA ILE A 159 -24.45 -9.25 -3.66
C ILE A 159 -23.54 -8.93 -4.84
N ALA A 160 -24.05 -8.24 -5.85
CA ALA A 160 -23.27 -7.82 -7.01
C ALA A 160 -22.11 -6.88 -6.60
N PHE A 161 -22.35 -5.97 -5.66
CA PHE A 161 -21.30 -5.12 -5.09
C PHE A 161 -20.22 -5.95 -4.39
N CYS A 162 -20.59 -6.95 -3.59
CA CYS A 162 -19.62 -7.83 -2.92
C CYS A 162 -18.79 -8.65 -3.92
N GLU A 163 -19.40 -9.16 -4.99
CA GLU A 163 -18.69 -9.87 -6.07
C GLU A 163 -17.67 -8.96 -6.75
N TYR A 164 -18.10 -7.78 -7.21
CA TYR A 164 -17.23 -6.76 -7.78
C TYR A 164 -16.08 -6.38 -6.82
N ALA A 165 -16.42 -6.09 -5.57
CA ALA A 165 -15.46 -5.67 -4.56
C ALA A 165 -14.42 -6.76 -4.26
N LEU A 166 -14.82 -8.04 -4.27
CA LEU A 166 -13.89 -9.15 -4.06
C LEU A 166 -12.91 -9.28 -5.23
N ASP A 167 -13.38 -9.14 -6.46
CA ASP A 167 -12.52 -9.20 -7.65
C ASP A 167 -11.51 -8.04 -7.67
N GLU A 168 -11.97 -6.80 -7.46
CA GLU A 168 -11.08 -5.64 -7.41
C GLU A 168 -10.10 -5.68 -6.22
N LEU A 169 -10.55 -6.22 -5.08
CA LEU A 169 -9.69 -6.42 -3.92
C LEU A 169 -8.58 -7.46 -4.20
N ASN A 170 -8.88 -8.52 -4.94
CA ASN A 170 -7.89 -9.53 -5.35
C ASN A 170 -6.89 -8.98 -6.37
N ASN A 171 -7.35 -8.18 -7.34
CA ASN A 171 -6.48 -7.47 -8.29
C ASN A 171 -5.53 -6.53 -7.55
N SER A 172 -6.06 -5.71 -6.65
CA SER A 172 -5.28 -4.79 -5.81
C SER A 172 -4.29 -5.51 -4.90
N HIS A 173 -4.69 -6.65 -4.34
CA HIS A 173 -3.81 -7.49 -3.51
C HIS A 173 -2.63 -8.06 -4.29
N THR A 174 -2.84 -8.41 -5.56
CA THR A 174 -1.77 -8.89 -6.45
C THR A 174 -0.70 -7.83 -6.66
N SER A 175 -1.11 -6.58 -6.92
CA SER A 175 -0.19 -5.44 -7.05
C SER A 175 0.64 -5.20 -5.78
N LEU A 176 0.00 -5.30 -4.60
CA LEU A 176 0.68 -5.22 -3.31
C LEU A 176 1.70 -6.35 -3.12
N CYS A 177 1.35 -7.58 -3.50
CA CYS A 177 2.24 -8.73 -3.43
C CYS A 177 3.48 -8.55 -4.32
N SER A 178 3.31 -8.06 -5.56
CA SER A 178 4.41 -7.82 -6.49
C SER A 178 5.40 -6.78 -5.96
N LEU A 179 4.92 -5.66 -5.42
CA LEU A 179 5.79 -4.66 -4.80
C LEU A 179 6.49 -5.22 -3.55
N TYR A 180 5.76 -5.95 -2.70
CA TYR A 180 6.33 -6.56 -1.50
C TYR A 180 7.48 -7.52 -1.82
N LEU A 181 7.31 -8.36 -2.85
CA LEU A 181 8.34 -9.28 -3.32
C LEU A 181 9.57 -8.50 -3.81
N LYS A 182 9.40 -7.40 -4.56
CA LYS A 182 10.52 -6.55 -4.99
C LYS A 182 11.25 -5.87 -3.82
N CYS A 183 10.51 -5.50 -2.77
CA CYS A 183 11.06 -4.85 -1.59
C CYS A 183 11.82 -5.82 -0.68
N THR A 184 11.31 -7.04 -0.50
CA THR A 184 11.78 -7.96 0.56
C THR A 184 12.43 -9.24 0.05
N GLY A 185 12.17 -9.63 -1.20
CA GLY A 185 12.54 -10.92 -1.76
C GLY A 185 11.67 -12.09 -1.27
N ASN A 186 10.62 -11.84 -0.48
CA ASN A 186 9.74 -12.85 0.09
C ASN A 186 8.29 -12.62 -0.32
N GLU A 187 7.48 -13.68 -0.28
CA GLU A 187 6.03 -13.59 -0.49
C GLU A 187 5.33 -12.89 0.70
N LEU A 188 4.22 -12.21 0.39
CA LEU A 188 3.41 -11.48 1.39
C LEU A 188 2.56 -12.44 2.23
N THR A 189 3.17 -13.04 3.25
CA THR A 189 2.48 -13.93 4.20
C THR A 189 2.10 -13.21 5.49
N SER A 190 2.95 -12.28 5.92
CA SER A 190 2.78 -11.49 7.15
C SER A 190 1.73 -10.38 7.01
N HIS A 191 1.15 -10.00 8.13
CA HIS A 191 0.42 -8.75 8.29
C HIS A 191 0.80 -8.14 9.63
N LYS A 192 0.83 -6.80 9.71
CA LYS A 192 1.14 -6.11 10.97
C LYS A 192 -0.14 -5.76 11.70
N LEU A 193 -0.17 -6.10 13.00
CA LEU A 193 -1.20 -5.61 13.89
C LEU A 193 -1.12 -4.08 13.96
N ARG A 194 -2.17 -3.41 13.50
CA ARG A 194 -2.52 -2.03 13.86
C ARG A 194 -3.05 -1.97 15.30
N THR A 195 -2.40 -1.18 16.11
CA THR A 195 -2.92 -0.73 17.41
C THR A 195 -3.88 0.43 17.20
N TYR A 196 -5.03 0.40 17.88
CA TYR A 196 -5.89 1.59 18.04
C TYR A 196 -5.22 2.52 19.04
N THR A 197 -4.39 3.43 18.54
CA THR A 197 -3.89 4.59 19.30
C THR A 197 -4.09 5.85 18.49
#